data_AF-A0A3M2HRT0-F1
#
_entry.id   AF-A0A3M2HRT0-F1
#
_cell.length_a   1.000
_cell.length_b   1.000
_cell.length_c   1.000
_cell.angle_alpha   90.00
_cell.angle_beta   90.00
_cell.angle_gamma   90.00
#
_symmetry.space_group_name_H-M   'P 1'
#
loop_
_entity.id
_entity.type
_entity.pdbx_description
1 polymer ?
#
loop_
_entity_poly.entity_id
_entity_poly.type
_entity_poly.pdbx_seq_one_letter_code
_entity_poly.pdbx_strand_id
1 'polypeptide(L)'
;MDYGNALLRRLREEQDKGIYADPRQKLYYVSHQEGEFQFQVRFQEVEKVGIVLDYISIAKEPPIQDVEEINRRLDEQADAVQKRITFLLEDFKLIEMDSQNKRAQLRSYPPYKEEDSRYYYEIVLDEGTRVHFQRYQYSSKQRRYEKVTSQMTVESFTRLINELTDILK
;
A
#
# COMPACT_ATOMS: atom_id res chain seq x y z
N MET A 1 6.96 7.42 -15.96
CA MET A 1 6.36 8.57 -15.26
C MET A 1 6.63 8.36 -13.79
N ASP A 2 7.08 9.39 -13.07
CA ASP A 2 7.52 9.26 -11.67
C ASP A 2 6.37 9.64 -10.72
N TYR A 3 5.44 8.70 -10.53
CA TYR A 3 4.26 8.86 -9.70
C TYR A 3 4.64 9.08 -8.23
N GLY A 4 5.69 8.41 -7.76
CA GLY A 4 6.20 8.54 -6.40
C GLY A 4 6.57 9.98 -6.05
N ASN A 5 7.39 10.64 -6.87
CA ASN A 5 7.79 12.03 -6.61
C ASN A 5 6.65 13.03 -6.80
N ALA A 6 5.73 12.79 -7.74
CA ALA A 6 4.53 13.59 -7.90
C ALA A 6 3.67 13.54 -6.62
N LEU A 7 3.43 12.33 -6.10
CA LEU A 7 2.62 12.12 -4.89
C LEU A 7 3.30 12.67 -3.64
N LEU A 8 4.61 12.46 -3.47
CA LEU A 8 5.38 13.02 -2.35
C LEU A 8 5.22 14.54 -2.22
N ARG A 9 5.23 15.26 -3.35
CA ARG A 9 4.99 16.71 -3.38
C ARG A 9 3.60 17.05 -2.85
N ARG A 10 2.58 16.31 -3.27
CA ARG A 10 1.20 16.47 -2.78
C ARG A 10 1.08 16.21 -1.28
N LEU A 11 1.77 15.20 -0.76
CA LEU A 11 1.77 14.93 0.69
C LEU A 11 2.34 16.11 1.48
N ARG A 12 3.45 16.70 1.02
CA ARG A 12 4.05 17.88 1.66
C ARG A 12 3.13 19.11 1.59
N GLU A 13 2.58 19.38 0.41
CA GLU A 13 1.59 20.46 0.22
C GLU A 13 0.38 20.30 1.14
N GLU A 14 -0.10 19.06 1.36
CA GLU A 14 -1.22 18.79 2.26
C GLU A 14 -0.84 18.98 3.73
N GLN A 15 0.33 18.50 4.14
CA GLN A 15 0.85 18.69 5.50
C GLN A 15 1.04 20.17 5.84
N ASP A 16 1.56 20.97 4.90
CA ASP A 16 1.81 22.40 5.07
C ASP A 16 0.52 23.20 5.30
N LYS A 17 -0.64 22.70 4.85
CA LYS A 17 -1.95 23.29 5.18
C LYS A 17 -2.30 23.14 6.65
N GLY A 18 -1.73 22.14 7.34
CA GLY A 18 -1.96 21.89 8.77
C GLY A 18 -3.36 21.38 9.11
N ILE A 19 -4.14 20.92 8.12
CA ILE A 19 -5.52 20.43 8.33
C ILE A 19 -5.52 18.90 8.35
N TYR A 20 -5.79 18.32 9.51
CA TYR A 20 -5.97 16.88 9.63
C TYR A 20 -7.34 16.44 9.10
N ALA A 21 -7.35 15.37 8.32
CA ALA A 21 -8.56 14.66 7.92
C ALA A 21 -9.16 13.87 9.11
N ASP A 22 -8.31 13.30 9.97
CA ASP A 22 -8.69 12.77 11.28
C ASP A 22 -7.91 13.48 12.39
N PRO A 23 -8.52 14.47 13.07
CA PRO A 23 -7.86 15.21 14.15
C PRO A 23 -7.49 14.35 15.37
N ARG A 24 -8.21 13.24 15.62
CA ARG A 24 -7.95 12.36 16.77
C ARG A 24 -6.69 11.53 16.54
N GLN A 25 -6.51 11.05 15.32
CA GLN A 25 -5.34 10.24 14.93
C GLN A 25 -4.21 11.08 14.32
N LYS A 26 -4.45 12.39 14.12
CA LYS A 26 -3.55 13.33 13.45
C LYS A 26 -3.12 12.83 12.07
N LEU A 27 -4.09 12.37 11.28
CA LEU A 27 -3.87 11.89 9.92
C LEU A 27 -4.23 12.95 8.89
N TYR A 28 -3.35 13.13 7.92
CA TYR A 28 -3.60 13.81 6.65
C TYR A 28 -4.15 12.81 5.62
N TYR A 29 -4.87 13.33 4.62
CA TYR A 29 -5.39 12.55 3.50
C TYR A 29 -5.14 13.28 2.19
N VAL A 30 -4.57 12.56 1.23
CA VAL A 30 -4.36 13.05 -0.14
C VAL A 30 -5.10 12.14 -1.11
N SER A 31 -5.90 12.75 -1.99
CA SER A 31 -6.44 12.12 -3.20
C SER A 31 -5.87 12.84 -4.41
N HIS A 32 -5.20 12.12 -5.30
CA HIS A 32 -4.56 12.67 -6.50
C HIS A 32 -4.86 11.79 -7.71
N GLN A 33 -5.09 12.40 -8.87
CA GLN A 33 -5.26 11.68 -10.13
C GLN A 33 -4.12 12.06 -11.08
N GLU A 34 -3.51 11.05 -11.68
CA GLU A 34 -2.45 11.21 -12.68
C GLU A 34 -2.69 10.25 -13.84
N GLY A 35 -3.16 10.78 -14.97
CA GLY A 35 -3.59 9.97 -16.11
C GLY A 35 -4.74 9.03 -15.74
N GLU A 36 -4.53 7.74 -15.97
CA GLU A 36 -5.50 6.66 -15.65
C GLU A 36 -5.47 6.20 -14.19
N PHE A 37 -4.53 6.72 -13.37
CA PHE A 37 -4.36 6.27 -12.00
C PHE A 37 -4.94 7.27 -10.98
N GLN A 38 -5.72 6.75 -10.04
CA GLN A 38 -6.17 7.45 -8.85
C GLN A 38 -5.39 6.94 -7.63
N PHE A 39 -4.79 7.88 -6.90
CA PHE A 39 -4.02 7.64 -5.70
C PHE A 39 -4.77 8.16 -4.49
N GLN A 40 -4.79 7.38 -3.41
CA GLN A 40 -5.24 7.82 -2.09
C GLN A 40 -4.19 7.45 -1.06
N VAL A 41 -3.78 8.41 -0.23
CA VAL A 41 -2.78 8.19 0.81
C VAL A 41 -3.28 8.78 2.13
N ARG A 42 -3.18 7.99 3.20
CA ARG A 42 -3.29 8.48 4.58
C ARG A 42 -1.94 8.39 5.25
N PHE A 43 -1.54 9.45 5.93
CA PHE A 43 -0.23 9.55 6.58
C PHE A 43 -0.31 10.49 7.79
N GLN A 44 0.59 10.34 8.76
CA GLN A 44 0.68 11.23 9.91
C GLN A 44 1.66 12.37 9.66
N GLU A 45 2.79 12.06 9.01
CA GLU A 45 3.87 13.02 8.82
C GLU A 45 4.75 12.64 7.63
N VAL A 46 5.25 13.65 6.93
CA VAL A 46 6.28 13.59 5.89
C VAL A 46 7.35 14.61 6.22
N GLU A 47 8.59 14.13 6.33
CA GLU A 47 9.76 14.96 6.54
C GLU A 47 10.68 14.94 5.30
N LYS A 48 11.92 15.41 5.48
CA LYS A 48 12.94 15.40 4.43
C LYS A 48 13.33 13.98 4.01
N VAL A 49 13.44 13.06 4.97
CA VAL A 49 14.00 11.71 4.75
C VAL A 49 13.02 10.56 5.02
N GLY A 50 11.93 10.82 5.73
CA GLY A 50 10.98 9.78 6.14
C GLY A 50 9.52 10.19 5.98
N ILE A 51 8.66 9.18 5.99
CA ILE A 51 7.21 9.29 6.05
C ILE A 51 6.66 8.31 7.10
N VAL A 52 5.71 8.79 7.89
CA VAL A 52 4.87 7.98 8.77
C VAL A 52 3.57 7.68 8.03
N LEU A 53 3.57 6.56 7.32
CA LEU A 53 2.49 6.14 6.44
C LEU A 53 1.43 5.35 7.22
N ASP A 54 0.15 5.63 6.99
CA ASP A 54 -0.94 4.75 7.43
C ASP A 54 -1.36 3.82 6.29
N TYR A 55 -1.73 4.39 5.14
CA TYR A 55 -2.40 3.63 4.08
C TYR A 55 -2.11 4.19 2.69
N ILE A 56 -2.03 3.30 1.70
CA ILE A 56 -2.01 3.64 0.27
C ILE A 56 -3.12 2.86 -0.44
N SER A 57 -3.83 3.52 -1.36
CA SER A 57 -4.64 2.90 -2.40
C SER A 57 -4.26 3.46 -3.75
N ILE A 58 -4.09 2.60 -4.75
CA ILE A 58 -3.92 2.98 -6.15
C ILE A 58 -4.96 2.23 -6.96
N ALA A 59 -5.74 2.93 -7.77
CA ALA A 59 -6.70 2.35 -8.68
C ALA A 59 -6.40 2.80 -10.11
N LYS A 60 -6.56 1.90 -11.08
CA LYS A 60 -6.44 2.15 -12.52
C LYS A 60 -7.84 2.16 -13.14
N GLU A 61 -8.11 3.17 -13.94
CA GLU A 61 -9.34 3.32 -14.72
C GLU A 61 -9.05 3.03 -16.21
N PRO A 62 -9.99 2.44 -16.99
CA PRO A 62 -11.29 1.94 -16.58
C PRO A 62 -11.20 0.57 -15.88
N PRO A 63 -12.27 0.13 -15.19
CA PRO A 63 -12.35 -1.22 -14.62
C PRO A 63 -12.36 -2.30 -15.71
N ILE A 64 -11.86 -3.48 -15.36
CA ILE A 64 -11.95 -4.68 -16.19
C ILE A 64 -13.30 -5.36 -15.92
N GLN A 65 -13.99 -5.77 -16.98
CA GLN A 65 -15.29 -6.46 -16.87
C GLN A 65 -15.17 -7.97 -17.03
N ASP A 66 -14.16 -8.43 -17.76
CA ASP A 66 -13.91 -9.85 -18.03
C ASP A 66 -13.27 -10.52 -16.80
N VAL A 67 -13.99 -11.49 -16.22
CA VAL A 67 -13.57 -12.22 -15.02
C VAL A 67 -12.33 -13.08 -15.27
N GLU A 68 -12.18 -13.66 -16.46
CA GLU A 68 -10.99 -14.46 -16.77
C GLU A 68 -9.75 -13.58 -16.86
N GLU A 69 -9.87 -12.41 -17.50
CA GLU A 69 -8.79 -11.42 -17.55
C GLU A 69 -8.43 -10.89 -16.16
N ILE A 70 -9.43 -10.62 -15.30
CA ILE A 70 -9.19 -10.18 -13.92
C ILE A 70 -8.36 -11.22 -13.17
N ASN A 71 -8.75 -12.49 -13.21
CA ASN A 71 -8.05 -13.56 -12.50
C ASN A 71 -6.62 -13.74 -13.04
N ARG A 72 -6.45 -13.70 -14.36
CA ARG A 72 -5.12 -13.76 -14.98
C ARG A 72 -4.23 -12.62 -14.50
N ARG A 73 -4.76 -11.38 -14.45
CA ARG A 73 -4.01 -10.23 -13.92
C ARG A 73 -3.68 -10.37 -12.45
N LEU A 74 -4.60 -10.85 -11.62
CA LEU A 74 -4.33 -11.04 -10.20
C LEU A 74 -3.18 -12.01 -9.96
N ASP A 75 -3.11 -13.11 -10.73
CA ASP A 75 -2.00 -14.06 -10.69
C ASP A 75 -0.67 -13.40 -11.11
N GLU A 76 -0.66 -12.71 -12.27
CA GLU A 76 0.52 -12.00 -12.78
C GLU A 76 1.01 -10.91 -11.81
N GLN A 77 0.08 -10.16 -11.22
CA GLN A 77 0.35 -9.08 -10.27
C GLN A 77 0.88 -9.62 -8.93
N ALA A 78 0.29 -10.71 -8.42
CA ALA A 78 0.76 -11.34 -7.19
C ALA A 78 2.19 -11.87 -7.34
N ASP A 79 2.51 -12.49 -8.47
CA ASP A 79 3.88 -12.91 -8.80
C ASP A 79 4.83 -11.69 -8.92
N ALA A 80 4.38 -10.63 -9.59
CA ALA A 80 5.16 -9.40 -9.73
C ALA A 80 5.46 -8.73 -8.38
N VAL A 81 4.49 -8.67 -7.46
CA VAL A 81 4.69 -8.14 -6.10
C VAL A 81 5.80 -8.89 -5.38
N GLN A 82 5.76 -10.23 -5.40
CA GLN A 82 6.75 -11.07 -4.71
C GLN A 82 8.16 -10.89 -5.28
N LYS A 83 8.28 -10.65 -6.60
CA LYS A 83 9.58 -10.50 -7.28
C LYS A 83 10.15 -9.09 -7.21
N ARG A 84 9.30 -8.06 -7.21
CA ARG A 84 9.71 -6.65 -7.39
C ARG A 84 9.76 -5.87 -6.08
N ILE A 85 8.90 -6.19 -5.12
CA ILE A 85 8.82 -5.49 -3.83
C ILE A 85 9.68 -6.21 -2.79
N THR A 86 11.00 -6.23 -3.05
CA THR A 86 12.03 -6.87 -2.21
C THR A 86 12.92 -5.85 -1.48
N PHE A 87 12.62 -4.56 -1.66
CA PHE A 87 13.37 -3.45 -1.07
C PHE A 87 12.77 -2.97 0.26
N LEU A 88 11.64 -3.55 0.67
CA LEU A 88 11.22 -3.49 2.06
C LEU A 88 12.02 -4.56 2.82
N LEU A 89 12.29 -4.37 4.10
CA LEU A 89 13.10 -5.30 4.91
C LEU A 89 12.52 -6.73 5.00
N GLU A 90 11.32 -6.92 4.47
CA GLU A 90 10.58 -8.17 4.46
C GLU A 90 10.11 -8.42 3.02
N ASP A 91 10.33 -9.64 2.50
CA ASP A 91 9.76 -10.07 1.22
C ASP A 91 8.25 -10.27 1.34
N PHE A 92 7.53 -10.37 0.22
CA PHE A 92 6.10 -10.70 0.23
C PHE A 92 5.86 -12.15 -0.17
N LYS A 93 4.79 -12.73 0.38
CA LYS A 93 4.22 -14.01 -0.05
C LYS A 93 2.73 -13.89 -0.28
N LEU A 94 2.24 -14.58 -1.32
CA LEU A 94 0.81 -14.78 -1.54
C LEU A 94 0.23 -15.60 -0.37
N ILE A 95 -0.80 -15.06 0.26
CA ILE A 95 -1.53 -15.70 1.37
C ILE A 95 -2.82 -16.34 0.85
N GLU A 96 -3.53 -15.62 -0.01
CA GLU A 96 -4.82 -16.05 -0.53
C GLU A 96 -5.03 -15.49 -1.94
N MET A 97 -5.57 -16.33 -2.82
CA MET A 97 -6.10 -15.95 -4.12
C MET A 97 -7.55 -16.37 -4.17
N ASP A 98 -8.45 -15.40 -4.23
CA ASP A 98 -9.90 -15.59 -4.26
C ASP A 98 -10.44 -15.12 -5.60
N SER A 99 -10.58 -16.07 -6.53
CA SER A 99 -11.08 -15.81 -7.88
C SER A 99 -12.57 -15.48 -7.92
N GLN A 100 -13.34 -15.82 -6.87
CA GLN A 100 -14.77 -15.50 -6.79
C GLN A 100 -14.96 -14.04 -6.40
N ASN A 101 -14.22 -13.58 -5.39
CA ASN A 101 -14.24 -12.19 -4.95
C ASN A 101 -13.24 -11.30 -5.72
N LYS A 102 -12.55 -11.85 -6.72
CA LYS A 102 -11.60 -11.13 -7.59
C LYS A 102 -10.51 -10.42 -6.79
N ARG A 103 -9.91 -11.13 -5.83
CA ARG A 103 -8.99 -10.56 -4.85
C ARG A 103 -7.78 -11.45 -4.60
N ALA A 104 -6.61 -10.84 -4.49
CA ALA A 104 -5.39 -11.50 -4.00
C ALA A 104 -4.87 -10.78 -2.76
N GLN A 105 -4.47 -11.54 -1.74
CA GLN A 105 -3.87 -11.01 -0.52
C GLN A 105 -2.43 -11.50 -0.39
N LEU A 106 -1.50 -10.56 -0.25
CA LEU A 106 -0.10 -10.82 0.02
C LEU A 106 0.30 -10.21 1.35
N ARG A 107 1.22 -10.85 2.05
CA ARG A 107 1.78 -10.33 3.30
C ARG A 107 3.29 -10.44 3.33
N SER A 108 3.91 -9.55 4.09
CA SER A 108 5.33 -9.65 4.34
C SER A 108 5.68 -10.93 5.11
N TYR A 109 6.77 -11.58 4.71
CA TYR A 109 7.22 -12.86 5.24
C TYR A 109 8.76 -13.01 5.18
N PRO A 110 9.40 -13.44 6.28
CA PRO A 110 8.81 -13.65 7.60
C PRO A 110 8.34 -12.29 8.19
N PRO A 111 7.27 -12.27 8.99
CA PRO A 111 6.83 -11.04 9.63
C PRO A 111 7.90 -10.55 10.60
N TYR A 112 8.03 -9.23 10.74
CA TYR A 112 8.82 -8.64 11.81
C TYR A 112 8.25 -9.04 13.18
N LYS A 113 9.13 -9.43 14.12
CA LYS A 113 8.75 -9.92 15.45
C LYS A 113 9.36 -9.05 16.54
N GLU A 114 8.53 -8.72 17.51
CA GLU A 114 8.89 -8.14 18.80
C GLU A 114 8.23 -9.00 19.88
N GLU A 115 8.72 -9.02 21.13
CA GLU A 115 8.39 -10.02 22.17
C GLU A 115 6.99 -10.65 22.08
N ASP A 116 5.94 -9.83 22.18
CA ASP A 116 4.53 -10.24 22.13
C ASP A 116 3.77 -9.78 20.87
N SER A 117 4.49 -9.30 19.85
CA SER A 117 3.88 -8.71 18.66
C SER A 117 4.50 -9.21 17.35
N ARG A 118 3.65 -9.38 16.34
CA ARG A 118 4.07 -9.64 14.96
C ARG A 118 3.57 -8.52 14.08
N TYR A 119 4.46 -7.95 13.29
CA TYR A 119 4.13 -6.90 12.34
C TYR A 119 4.26 -7.45 10.95
N TYR A 120 3.35 -7.05 10.08
CA TYR A 120 3.47 -7.36 8.66
C TYR A 120 2.89 -6.24 7.82
N TYR A 121 3.50 -6.04 6.66
CA TYR A 121 2.86 -5.30 5.59
C TYR A 121 1.88 -6.22 4.88
N GLU A 122 0.79 -5.65 4.40
CA GLU A 122 -0.22 -6.34 3.61
C GLU A 122 -0.45 -5.58 2.32
N ILE A 123 -0.43 -6.32 1.22
CA ILE A 123 -0.85 -5.86 -0.10
C ILE A 123 -2.12 -6.61 -0.47
N VAL A 124 -3.15 -5.87 -0.85
CA VAL A 124 -4.38 -6.44 -1.39
C VAL A 124 -4.52 -5.97 -2.83
N LEU A 125 -4.56 -6.90 -3.76
CA LEU A 125 -4.91 -6.67 -5.16
C LEU A 125 -6.40 -6.95 -5.33
N ASP A 126 -7.12 -6.05 -5.99
CA ASP A 126 -8.57 -6.08 -6.11
C ASP A 126 -8.97 -5.79 -7.57
N GLU A 127 -9.81 -6.65 -8.13
CA GLU A 127 -10.35 -6.60 -9.50
C GLU A 127 -9.31 -6.44 -10.62
N GLY A 128 -8.03 -6.76 -10.34
CA GLY A 128 -6.92 -6.62 -11.28
C GLY A 128 -6.53 -5.17 -11.60
N THR A 129 -7.20 -4.17 -11.02
CA THR A 129 -6.99 -2.75 -11.32
C THR A 129 -6.72 -1.91 -10.07
N ARG A 130 -6.83 -2.48 -8.87
CA ARG A 130 -6.62 -1.76 -7.62
C ARG A 130 -5.65 -2.47 -6.71
N VAL A 131 -4.84 -1.70 -6.00
CA VAL A 131 -3.95 -2.18 -4.97
C VAL A 131 -4.05 -1.34 -3.70
N HIS A 132 -4.03 -2.03 -2.56
CA HIS A 132 -4.00 -1.43 -1.24
C HIS A 132 -2.75 -1.87 -0.49
N PHE A 133 -2.14 -0.95 0.28
CA PHE A 133 -0.99 -1.23 1.13
C PHE A 133 -1.22 -0.66 2.53
N GLN A 134 -1.02 -1.50 3.55
CA GLN A 134 -1.20 -1.15 4.96
C GLN A 134 -0.25 -1.99 5.83
N ARG A 135 0.13 -1.47 7.01
CA ARG A 135 0.82 -2.26 8.04
C ARG A 135 -0.14 -2.68 9.14
N TYR A 136 0.03 -3.91 9.62
CA TYR A 136 -0.73 -4.49 10.71
C TYR A 136 0.19 -4.96 11.83
N GLN A 137 -0.33 -4.93 13.05
CA GLN A 137 0.23 -5.56 14.24
C GLN A 137 -0.73 -6.64 14.73
N TYR A 138 -0.19 -7.83 15.00
CA TYR A 138 -0.85 -8.87 15.76
C TYR A 138 -0.27 -8.90 17.17
N SER A 139 -1.11 -8.63 18.17
CA SER A 139 -0.75 -8.78 19.59
C SER A 139 -1.12 -10.17 20.08
N SER A 140 -0.14 -10.95 20.55
CA SER A 140 -0.37 -12.27 21.18
C SER A 140 -1.22 -12.15 22.44
N LYS A 141 -0.95 -11.10 23.24
CA LYS A 141 -1.62 -10.80 24.50
C LYS A 141 -3.10 -10.48 24.32
N GLN A 142 -3.43 -9.66 23.32
CA GLN A 142 -4.82 -9.28 23.03
C GLN A 142 -5.50 -10.23 22.03
N ARG A 143 -4.74 -11.14 21.40
CA ARG A 143 -5.19 -12.03 20.32
C ARG A 143 -5.92 -11.30 19.21
N ARG A 144 -5.43 -10.11 18.86
CA ARG A 144 -6.09 -9.21 17.92
C ARG A 144 -5.12 -8.66 16.89
N TYR A 145 -5.64 -8.44 15.69
CA TYR A 145 -5.01 -7.65 14.64
C TYR A 145 -5.49 -6.20 14.68
N GLU A 146 -4.55 -5.28 14.56
CA GLU A 146 -4.83 -3.85 14.43
C GLU A 146 -4.01 -3.22 13.31
N LYS A 147 -4.59 -2.19 12.69
CA LYS A 147 -3.86 -1.37 11.72
C LYS A 147 -2.93 -0.45 12.49
N VAL A 148 -1.70 -0.35 12.02
CA VAL A 148 -0.67 0.53 12.59
C VAL A 148 -0.03 1.33 11.49
N THR A 149 0.54 2.48 11.85
CA THR A 149 1.36 3.25 10.94
C THR A 149 2.71 2.56 10.73
N SER A 150 3.35 2.92 9.62
CA SER A 150 4.68 2.45 9.29
C SER A 150 5.60 3.61 8.99
N GLN A 151 6.79 3.56 9.56
CA GLN A 151 7.87 4.45 9.16
C GLN A 151 8.60 3.84 7.97
N MET A 152 8.80 4.64 6.92
CA MET A 152 9.66 4.29 5.79
C MET A 152 10.40 5.51 5.28
N THR A 153 11.48 5.29 4.55
CA THR A 153 12.20 6.39 3.92
C THR A 153 11.39 6.97 2.76
N VAL A 154 11.65 8.23 2.41
CA VAL A 154 11.07 8.85 1.21
C VAL A 154 11.40 8.04 -0.05
N GLU A 155 12.62 7.50 -0.15
CA GLU A 155 13.05 6.67 -1.27
C GLU A 155 12.25 5.36 -1.37
N SER A 156 12.06 4.66 -0.24
CA SER A 156 11.24 3.44 -0.21
C SER A 156 9.79 3.74 -0.58
N PHE A 157 9.24 4.88 -0.12
CA PHE A 157 7.89 5.31 -0.48
C PHE A 157 7.76 5.58 -1.98
N THR A 158 8.64 6.40 -2.56
CA THR A 158 8.55 6.76 -3.99
C THR A 158 8.74 5.53 -4.87
N ARG A 159 9.68 4.65 -4.53
CA ARG A 159 9.87 3.37 -5.21
C ARG A 159 8.63 2.49 -5.08
N LEU A 160 8.03 2.37 -3.89
CA LEU A 160 6.82 1.58 -3.67
C LEU A 160 5.66 2.06 -4.54
N ILE A 161 5.41 3.36 -4.61
CA ILE A 161 4.36 3.91 -5.46
C ILE A 161 4.61 3.57 -6.93
N ASN A 162 5.84 3.78 -7.41
CA ASN A 162 6.19 3.50 -8.81
C ASN A 162 6.04 1.99 -9.15
N GLU A 163 6.53 1.10 -8.28
CA GLU A 163 6.41 -0.35 -8.47
C GLU A 163 4.95 -0.81 -8.46
N LEU A 164 4.15 -0.34 -7.50
CA LEU A 164 2.73 -0.69 -7.41
C LEU A 164 1.93 -0.18 -8.62
N THR A 165 2.20 1.03 -9.09
CA THR A 165 1.58 1.56 -10.31
C THR A 165 1.98 0.76 -11.53
N ASP A 166 3.25 0.37 -11.65
CA ASP A 166 3.73 -0.45 -12.77
C ASP A 166 3.16 -1.88 -12.73
N ILE A 167 2.90 -2.43 -11.55
CA ILE A 167 2.24 -3.74 -11.39
C ILE A 167 0.77 -3.68 -11.89
N LEU A 168 0.10 -2.53 -11.77
CA LEU A 168 -1.28 -2.37 -12.23
C LEU A 168 -1.43 -2.15 -13.75
N LYS A 169 -0.36 -1.84 -14.47
CA LYS A 169 -0.42 -1.58 -15.93
C LYS A 169 -0.82 -2.83 -16.70
#